data_AF-A0A7K2A6Y8-F1
#
_entry.id   AF-A0A7K2A6Y8-F1
#
_cell.length_a   1.000
_cell.length_b   1.000
_cell.length_c   1.000
_cell.angle_alpha   90.00
_cell.angle_beta   90.00
_cell.angle_gamma   90.00
#
_symmetry.space_group_name_H-M   'P 1'
#
loop_
_entity.id
_entity.type
_entity.pdbx_description
1 polymer ?
#
loop_
_entity_poly.entity_id
_entity_poly.type
_entity_poly.pdbx_seq_one_letter_code
_entity_poly.pdbx_strand_id
1 'polypeptide(L)'
;MSDLESRISELWAARPDLDADDPDVVATVHEAIDALDTGQARVAEVLDDGTVGVNQWCKQAILLLFSTAKMSTIELGPFEFADKIPLKADYAARGVRVVPGASARWGSYQAPGVIMMPSYTNIGAHVGANTMVDTWATVGSCAQIGANVHLSGGVGIGGVLEPPVAQPVIVEDDCLIGSRCIVADGARVGQGTVLGAGAILTGSIPVIDAETGEELGRGEVPPWSVAVLGTRARQFGGGEYGLPAVLVIKRLSEGERHDKSALNQILRDHGATT
;
A
#
# COMPACT_ATOMS: atom_id res chain seq x y z
N MET A 1 15.46 -4.90 -17.88
CA MET A 1 14.40 -3.98 -17.42
C MET A 1 13.86 -3.11 -18.55
N SER A 2 14.65 -2.26 -19.22
CA SER A 2 14.16 -1.41 -20.32
C SER A 2 13.56 -2.18 -21.51
N ASP A 3 14.15 -3.33 -21.84
CA ASP A 3 13.63 -4.24 -22.87
C ASP A 3 12.25 -4.84 -22.49
N LEU A 4 12.11 -5.31 -21.25
CA LEU A 4 10.87 -5.87 -20.72
C LEU A 4 9.73 -4.83 -20.65
N GLU A 5 10.05 -3.60 -20.23
CA GLU A 5 9.11 -2.48 -20.25
C GLU A 5 8.57 -2.19 -21.66
N SER A 6 9.46 -2.18 -22.66
CA SER A 6 9.08 -1.92 -24.05
C SER A 6 8.18 -3.03 -24.58
N ARG A 7 8.55 -4.30 -24.36
CA ARG A 7 7.73 -5.47 -24.74
C ARG A 7 6.34 -5.44 -24.11
N ILE A 8 6.23 -5.14 -22.81
CA ILE A 8 4.92 -5.03 -22.14
C ILE A 8 4.10 -3.86 -22.70
N SER A 9 4.72 -2.72 -22.96
CA SER A 9 4.04 -1.55 -23.51
C SER A 9 3.50 -1.81 -24.92
N GLU A 10 4.26 -2.54 -25.74
CA GLU A 10 3.83 -2.99 -27.08
C GLU A 10 2.63 -3.93 -26.99
N LEU A 11 2.68 -4.95 -26.13
CA LEU A 11 1.55 -5.86 -25.89
C LEU A 11 0.31 -5.11 -25.39
N TRP A 12 0.49 -4.14 -24.49
CA TRP A 12 -0.61 -3.32 -23.98
C TRP A 12 -1.27 -2.45 -25.06
N ALA A 13 -0.47 -1.90 -25.98
CA ALA A 13 -0.97 -1.14 -27.12
C ALA A 13 -1.75 -2.04 -28.10
N ALA A 14 -1.30 -3.28 -28.29
CA ALA A 14 -1.93 -4.28 -29.15
C ALA A 14 -3.11 -5.03 -28.49
N ARG A 15 -3.45 -4.76 -27.22
CA ARG A 15 -4.45 -5.53 -26.45
C ARG A 15 -5.81 -5.78 -27.12
N PRO A 16 -6.38 -4.90 -27.99
CA PRO A 16 -7.68 -5.19 -28.61
C PRO A 16 -7.65 -6.41 -29.53
N ASP A 17 -6.50 -6.68 -30.12
CA ASP A 17 -6.28 -7.76 -31.11
C ASP A 17 -5.30 -8.84 -30.59
N LEU A 18 -4.95 -8.77 -29.30
CA LEU A 18 -3.97 -9.66 -28.68
C LEU A 18 -4.55 -11.06 -28.48
N ASP A 19 -3.86 -12.08 -29.00
CA ASP A 19 -4.15 -13.47 -28.66
C ASP A 19 -3.66 -13.77 -27.23
N ALA A 20 -4.60 -13.87 -26.30
CA ALA A 20 -4.30 -14.09 -24.88
C ALA A 20 -3.78 -15.52 -24.58
N ASP A 21 -3.92 -16.45 -25.53
CA ASP A 21 -3.42 -17.83 -25.42
C ASP A 21 -2.03 -18.01 -26.07
N ASP A 22 -1.48 -16.98 -26.71
CA ASP A 22 -0.14 -17.03 -27.32
C ASP A 22 0.94 -17.29 -26.24
N PRO A 23 1.72 -18.39 -26.34
CA PRO A 23 2.76 -18.72 -25.38
C PRO A 23 3.80 -17.62 -25.15
N ASP A 24 4.16 -16.85 -26.19
CA ASP A 24 5.18 -15.79 -26.08
C ASP A 24 4.63 -14.56 -25.33
N VAL A 25 3.33 -14.27 -25.52
CA VAL A 25 2.60 -13.24 -24.76
C VAL A 25 2.52 -13.63 -23.29
N VAL A 26 2.09 -14.87 -23.00
CA VAL A 26 2.00 -15.40 -21.64
C VAL A 26 3.36 -15.37 -20.95
N ALA A 27 4.42 -15.84 -21.63
CA ALA A 27 5.78 -15.85 -21.08
C ALA A 27 6.30 -14.44 -20.77
N THR A 28 6.06 -13.47 -21.66
CA THR A 28 6.46 -12.07 -21.45
C THR A 28 5.74 -11.44 -20.27
N VAL A 29 4.43 -11.69 -20.14
CA VAL A 29 3.66 -11.22 -18.99
C VAL A 29 4.17 -11.88 -17.70
N HIS A 30 4.41 -13.19 -17.70
CA HIS A 30 4.92 -13.89 -16.52
C HIS A 30 6.29 -13.36 -16.09
N GLU A 31 7.19 -13.08 -17.03
CA GLU A 31 8.49 -12.46 -16.76
C GLU A 31 8.34 -11.11 -16.02
N ALA A 32 7.38 -10.28 -16.44
CA ALA A 32 7.07 -9.02 -15.76
C ALA A 32 6.50 -9.20 -14.35
N ILE A 33 5.63 -10.19 -14.15
CA ILE A 33 5.05 -10.48 -12.83
C ILE A 33 6.11 -11.07 -11.90
N ASP A 34 7.05 -11.88 -12.41
CA ASP A 34 8.20 -12.37 -11.65
C ASP A 34 9.16 -11.25 -11.24
N ALA A 35 9.38 -10.25 -12.12
CA ALA A 35 10.16 -9.07 -11.76
C ALA A 35 9.52 -8.28 -10.61
N LEU A 36 8.18 -8.17 -10.58
CA LEU A 36 7.44 -7.60 -9.44
C LEU A 36 7.51 -8.50 -8.20
N ASP A 37 7.38 -9.81 -8.36
CA ASP A 37 7.41 -10.79 -7.26
C ASP A 37 8.76 -10.84 -6.54
N THR A 38 9.84 -10.58 -7.28
CA THR A 38 11.22 -10.56 -6.79
C THR A 38 11.69 -9.18 -6.34
N GLY A 39 10.90 -8.13 -6.58
CA GLY A 39 11.27 -6.74 -6.27
C GLY A 39 12.31 -6.14 -7.23
N GLN A 40 12.63 -6.81 -8.34
CA GLN A 40 13.46 -6.25 -9.42
C GLN A 40 12.74 -5.12 -10.17
N ALA A 41 11.41 -5.18 -10.17
CA ALA A 41 10.53 -4.10 -10.59
C ALA A 41 9.64 -3.69 -9.41
N ARG A 42 9.19 -2.44 -9.41
CA ARG A 42 8.17 -1.94 -8.50
C ARG A 42 7.23 -0.99 -9.23
N VAL A 43 5.98 -0.91 -8.78
CA VAL A 43 4.94 -0.11 -9.47
C VAL A 43 5.16 1.39 -9.30
N ALA A 44 5.61 1.82 -8.12
CA ALA A 44 5.91 3.22 -7.88
C ALA A 44 7.01 3.38 -6.82
N GLU A 45 7.68 4.51 -6.83
CA GLU A 45 8.62 4.92 -5.80
C GLU A 45 8.63 6.44 -5.64
N VAL A 46 9.07 6.89 -4.47
CA VAL A 46 9.35 8.31 -4.24
C VAL A 46 10.74 8.61 -4.82
N LEU A 47 10.80 9.59 -5.70
CA LEU A 47 12.03 10.04 -6.36
C LEU A 47 12.80 11.03 -5.48
N ASP A 48 14.04 11.33 -5.85
CA ASP A 48 14.93 12.23 -5.08
C ASP A 48 14.36 13.65 -4.90
N ASP A 49 13.47 14.09 -5.81
CA ASP A 49 12.79 15.38 -5.72
C ASP A 49 11.50 15.34 -4.87
N GLY A 50 11.21 14.20 -4.26
CA GLY A 50 10.04 13.96 -3.41
C GLY A 50 8.75 13.64 -4.17
N THR A 51 8.78 13.63 -5.51
CA THR A 51 7.63 13.25 -6.33
C THR A 51 7.50 11.74 -6.45
N VAL A 52 6.30 11.25 -6.82
CA VAL A 52 6.04 9.82 -7.01
C VAL A 52 6.21 9.47 -8.48
N GLY A 53 7.22 8.67 -8.78
CA GLY A 53 7.39 8.03 -10.09
C GLY A 53 6.52 6.78 -10.18
N VAL A 54 5.73 6.64 -11.25
CA VAL A 54 4.88 5.46 -11.50
C VAL A 54 5.37 4.73 -12.75
N ASN A 55 5.79 3.48 -12.57
CA ASN A 55 6.14 2.56 -13.65
C ASN A 55 4.85 1.96 -14.24
N GLN A 56 4.23 2.68 -15.17
CA GLN A 56 2.93 2.33 -15.73
C GLN A 56 2.90 0.93 -16.36
N TRP A 57 4.00 0.53 -17.00
CA TRP A 57 4.14 -0.80 -17.62
C TRP A 57 3.94 -1.93 -16.60
N CYS A 58 4.31 -1.75 -15.34
CA CYS A 58 4.07 -2.74 -14.27
C CYS A 58 2.57 -2.99 -14.08
N LYS A 59 1.75 -1.92 -14.10
CA LYS A 59 0.29 -2.05 -13.97
C LYS A 59 -0.33 -2.64 -15.23
N GLN A 60 0.19 -2.27 -16.40
CA GLN A 60 -0.21 -2.88 -17.67
C GLN A 60 0.08 -4.39 -17.68
N ALA A 61 1.24 -4.83 -17.19
CA ALA A 61 1.57 -6.25 -17.05
C ALA A 61 0.57 -6.99 -16.15
N ILE A 62 0.18 -6.41 -15.01
CA ILE A 62 -0.84 -6.99 -14.12
C ILE A 62 -2.19 -7.10 -14.83
N LEU A 63 -2.61 -6.07 -15.56
CA LEU A 63 -3.86 -6.08 -16.32
C LEU A 63 -3.83 -7.10 -17.47
N LEU A 64 -2.69 -7.24 -18.17
CA LEU A 64 -2.47 -8.28 -19.18
C LEU A 64 -2.52 -9.67 -18.56
N LEU A 65 -1.91 -9.88 -17.38
CA LEU A 65 -2.02 -11.15 -16.64
C LEU A 65 -3.48 -11.52 -16.40
N PHE A 66 -4.33 -10.55 -16.05
CA PHE A 66 -5.75 -10.85 -15.84
C PHE A 66 -6.43 -11.30 -17.13
N SER A 67 -6.00 -10.82 -18.29
CA SER A 67 -6.55 -11.24 -19.58
C SER A 67 -6.03 -12.61 -20.03
N THR A 68 -4.76 -12.94 -19.73
CA THR A 68 -4.12 -14.19 -20.16
C THR A 68 -4.30 -15.35 -19.18
N ALA A 69 -4.51 -15.06 -17.89
CA ALA A 69 -4.69 -16.08 -16.87
C ALA A 69 -6.07 -16.74 -16.93
N LYS A 70 -6.09 -18.07 -16.82
CA LYS A 70 -7.32 -18.89 -16.85
C LYS A 70 -7.82 -19.15 -15.44
N MET A 71 -9.14 -19.14 -15.29
CA MET A 71 -9.79 -19.52 -14.02
C MET A 71 -9.46 -20.96 -13.68
N SER A 72 -9.14 -21.22 -12.42
CA SER A 72 -8.87 -22.55 -11.91
C SER A 72 -9.57 -22.76 -10.57
N THR A 73 -9.97 -23.99 -10.29
CA THR A 73 -10.48 -24.38 -8.97
C THR A 73 -9.29 -24.73 -8.08
N ILE A 74 -9.26 -24.17 -6.88
CA ILE A 74 -8.29 -24.45 -5.83
C ILE A 74 -9.05 -25.02 -4.65
N GLU A 75 -8.68 -26.22 -4.20
CA GLU A 75 -9.33 -26.87 -3.07
C GLU A 75 -8.41 -26.95 -1.85
N LEU A 76 -8.92 -26.50 -0.71
CA LEU A 76 -8.33 -26.72 0.61
C LEU A 76 -9.45 -27.19 1.53
N GLY A 77 -9.77 -28.48 1.47
CA GLY A 77 -10.97 -29.04 2.10
C GLY A 77 -11.20 -28.55 3.54
N PRO A 78 -12.44 -28.22 3.95
CA PRO A 78 -13.72 -28.28 3.21
C PRO A 78 -13.97 -27.07 2.29
N PHE A 79 -12.96 -26.26 1.98
CA PHE A 79 -13.09 -25.04 1.20
C PHE A 79 -12.75 -25.24 -0.28
N GLU A 80 -13.51 -24.59 -1.15
CA GLU A 80 -13.28 -24.47 -2.59
C GLU A 80 -13.13 -22.99 -2.93
N PHE A 81 -12.18 -22.67 -3.80
CA PHE A 81 -11.94 -21.33 -4.33
C PHE A 81 -11.87 -21.38 -5.86
N ALA A 82 -12.29 -20.29 -6.50
CA ALA A 82 -12.14 -20.08 -7.93
C ALA A 82 -11.35 -18.78 -8.17
N ASP A 83 -10.09 -18.90 -8.54
CA ASP A 83 -9.23 -17.76 -8.88
C ASP A 83 -8.29 -18.14 -10.05
N LYS A 84 -7.75 -17.12 -10.71
CA LYS A 84 -6.79 -17.24 -11.81
C LYS A 84 -5.38 -16.77 -11.43
N ILE A 85 -5.22 -16.17 -10.25
CA ILE A 85 -3.93 -15.62 -9.80
C ILE A 85 -3.34 -16.53 -8.72
N PRO A 86 -2.18 -17.17 -8.98
CA PRO A 86 -1.48 -17.97 -7.98
C PRO A 86 -1.11 -17.19 -6.72
N LEU A 87 -0.99 -17.91 -5.61
CA LEU A 87 -0.38 -17.38 -4.39
C LEU A 87 1.15 -17.38 -4.52
N LYS A 88 1.79 -16.44 -3.84
CA LYS A 88 3.25 -16.37 -3.72
C LYS A 88 3.78 -17.53 -2.88
N ALA A 89 4.95 -18.02 -3.25
CA ALA A 89 5.66 -19.13 -2.60
C ALA A 89 7.08 -18.76 -2.12
N ASP A 90 7.76 -19.73 -1.50
CA ASP A 90 9.18 -19.69 -1.10
C ASP A 90 9.57 -18.66 -0.04
N TYR A 91 8.65 -18.32 0.88
CA TYR A 91 8.87 -17.31 1.92
C TYR A 91 10.13 -17.54 2.78
N ALA A 92 10.43 -18.80 3.13
CA ALA A 92 11.58 -19.13 3.97
C ALA A 92 12.92 -18.76 3.27
N ALA A 93 13.05 -19.07 1.98
CA ALA A 93 14.24 -18.71 1.18
C ALA A 93 14.36 -17.19 0.99
N ARG A 94 13.24 -16.47 1.05
CA ARG A 94 13.16 -15.00 0.94
C ARG A 94 13.37 -14.28 2.27
N GLY A 95 13.53 -15.02 3.39
CA GLY A 95 13.68 -14.42 4.71
C GLY A 95 12.41 -13.74 5.22
N VAL A 96 11.23 -14.17 4.78
CA VAL A 96 9.93 -13.63 5.18
C VAL A 96 9.25 -14.59 6.14
N ARG A 97 8.74 -14.07 7.26
CA ARG A 97 7.96 -14.87 8.21
C ARG A 97 6.48 -14.73 7.89
N VAL A 98 5.85 -15.85 7.55
CA VAL A 98 4.41 -15.92 7.25
C VAL A 98 3.71 -16.76 8.32
N VAL A 99 2.82 -16.14 9.07
CA VAL A 99 2.03 -16.78 10.13
C VAL A 99 0.80 -17.43 9.48
N PRO A 100 0.35 -18.63 9.94
CA PRO A 100 -0.83 -19.29 9.37
C PRO A 100 -2.05 -18.37 9.32
N GLY A 101 -2.68 -18.28 8.15
CA GLY A 101 -3.78 -17.35 7.86
C GLY A 101 -3.35 -16.11 7.07
N ALA A 102 -2.05 -15.88 6.91
CA ALA A 102 -1.52 -14.86 6.02
C ALA A 102 -1.39 -15.38 4.58
N SER A 103 -1.65 -14.52 3.60
CA SER A 103 -1.46 -14.85 2.19
C SER A 103 -1.03 -13.63 1.36
N ALA A 104 -0.25 -13.90 0.31
CA ALA A 104 0.10 -12.91 -0.69
C ALA A 104 -0.09 -13.50 -2.10
N ARG A 105 -0.49 -12.66 -3.07
CA ARG A 105 -0.54 -13.06 -4.47
C ARG A 105 0.85 -13.04 -5.10
N TRP A 106 1.08 -13.95 -6.04
CA TRP A 106 2.23 -13.88 -6.95
C TRP A 106 2.25 -12.51 -7.64
N GLY A 107 3.44 -11.95 -7.81
CA GLY A 107 3.62 -10.58 -8.29
C GLY A 107 3.56 -9.51 -7.21
N SER A 108 3.62 -9.89 -5.94
CA SER A 108 3.82 -8.98 -4.82
C SER A 108 5.16 -9.25 -4.14
N TYR A 109 5.85 -8.18 -3.72
CA TYR A 109 7.15 -8.28 -3.08
C TYR A 109 7.05 -8.07 -1.57
N GLN A 110 7.75 -8.93 -0.83
CA GLN A 110 8.02 -8.76 0.59
C GLN A 110 9.52 -8.95 0.80
N ALA A 111 10.17 -7.89 1.28
CA ALA A 111 11.60 -7.88 1.53
C ALA A 111 11.99 -8.77 2.72
N PRO A 112 13.28 -9.14 2.85
CA PRO A 112 13.78 -9.87 4.02
C PRO A 112 13.42 -9.18 5.34
N GLY A 113 13.05 -9.99 6.34
CA GLY A 113 12.66 -9.53 7.66
C GLY A 113 11.18 -9.13 7.80
N VAL A 114 10.41 -9.09 6.70
CA VAL A 114 8.96 -8.86 6.77
C VAL A 114 8.28 -9.96 7.59
N ILE A 115 7.33 -9.55 8.44
CA ILE A 115 6.47 -10.44 9.21
C ILE A 115 5.03 -10.21 8.78
N MET A 116 4.40 -11.26 8.28
CA MET A 116 2.98 -11.28 7.94
C MET A 116 2.23 -12.09 9.00
N MET A 117 1.51 -11.39 9.88
CA MET A 117 0.45 -11.97 10.70
C MET A 117 -0.74 -12.36 9.80
N PRO A 118 -1.84 -12.99 10.28
CA PRO A 118 -2.96 -13.35 9.42
C PRO A 118 -3.53 -12.14 8.65
N SER A 119 -3.07 -11.92 7.42
CA SER A 119 -3.22 -10.69 6.65
C SER A 119 -3.21 -10.99 5.15
N TYR A 120 -3.58 -10.02 4.32
CA TYR A 120 -3.57 -10.17 2.86
C TYR A 120 -2.67 -9.16 2.16
N THR A 121 -1.83 -9.60 1.23
CA THR A 121 -1.04 -8.73 0.35
C THR A 121 -1.35 -9.00 -1.12
N ASN A 122 -1.84 -8.00 -1.83
CA ASN A 122 -2.33 -8.16 -3.19
C ASN A 122 -1.21 -7.91 -4.23
N ILE A 123 -1.46 -8.32 -5.47
CA ILE A 123 -0.51 -8.23 -6.59
C ILE A 123 -0.03 -6.79 -6.85
N GLY A 124 1.24 -6.63 -7.22
CA GLY A 124 1.92 -5.36 -7.46
C GLY A 124 2.33 -4.61 -6.20
N ALA A 125 1.90 -5.07 -5.01
CA ALA A 125 2.33 -4.46 -3.75
C ALA A 125 3.82 -4.69 -3.51
N HIS A 126 4.48 -3.71 -2.89
CA HIS A 126 5.87 -3.80 -2.48
C HIS A 126 5.97 -3.49 -0.98
N VAL A 127 6.48 -4.44 -0.20
CA VAL A 127 6.63 -4.31 1.25
C VAL A 127 8.11 -4.32 1.63
N GLY A 128 8.61 -3.20 2.14
CA GLY A 128 10.01 -2.99 2.52
C GLY A 128 10.46 -3.82 3.73
N ALA A 129 11.77 -3.83 3.95
CA ALA A 129 12.41 -4.73 4.92
C ALA A 129 11.94 -4.49 6.35
N ASN A 130 11.93 -5.55 7.16
CA ASN A 130 11.54 -5.52 8.59
C ASN A 130 10.13 -4.97 8.89
N THR A 131 9.28 -4.81 7.87
CA THR A 131 7.91 -4.31 8.05
C THR A 131 7.03 -5.37 8.69
N MET A 132 6.19 -4.94 9.63
CA MET A 132 5.18 -5.77 10.27
C MET A 132 3.81 -5.50 9.64
N VAL A 133 3.22 -6.53 9.06
CA VAL A 133 1.84 -6.56 8.57
C VAL A 133 1.02 -7.34 9.59
N ASP A 134 0.34 -6.64 10.48
CA ASP A 134 -0.31 -7.24 11.63
C ASP A 134 -1.67 -7.86 11.28
N THR A 135 -2.28 -8.52 12.26
CA THR A 135 -3.46 -9.37 12.10
C THR A 135 -4.63 -8.59 11.48
N TRP A 136 -5.20 -9.14 10.42
CA TRP A 136 -6.27 -8.58 9.58
C TRP A 136 -5.91 -7.28 8.87
N ALA A 137 -4.63 -6.93 8.77
CA ALA A 137 -4.20 -5.87 7.88
C ALA A 137 -4.33 -6.31 6.41
N THR A 138 -4.50 -5.35 5.52
CA THR A 138 -4.54 -5.55 4.07
C THR A 138 -3.58 -4.60 3.40
N VAL A 139 -2.72 -5.14 2.53
CA VAL A 139 -1.88 -4.36 1.61
C VAL A 139 -2.45 -4.51 0.20
N GLY A 140 -3.16 -3.49 -0.25
CA GLY A 140 -3.87 -3.48 -1.54
C GLY A 140 -2.94 -3.53 -2.75
N SER A 141 -3.53 -3.75 -3.93
CA SER A 141 -2.76 -3.91 -5.17
C SER A 141 -1.96 -2.66 -5.49
N CYS A 142 -0.71 -2.84 -5.92
CA CYS A 142 0.23 -1.76 -6.24
C CYS A 142 0.68 -0.88 -5.05
N ALA A 143 0.19 -1.11 -3.83
CA ALA A 143 0.58 -0.29 -2.68
C ALA A 143 2.08 -0.39 -2.38
N GLN A 144 2.69 0.73 -1.99
CA GLN A 144 4.12 0.82 -1.68
C GLN A 144 4.28 1.05 -0.19
N ILE A 145 4.80 0.05 0.52
CA ILE A 145 5.09 0.10 1.94
C ILE A 145 6.61 0.12 2.13
N GLY A 146 7.09 1.11 2.87
CA GLY A 146 8.50 1.31 3.19
C GLY A 146 9.08 0.23 4.11
N ALA A 147 10.33 0.44 4.49
CA ALA A 147 11.04 -0.37 5.47
C ALA A 147 10.69 0.04 6.90
N ASN A 148 10.76 -0.92 7.83
CA ASN A 148 10.46 -0.77 9.25
C ASN A 148 9.08 -0.14 9.54
N VAL A 149 8.14 -0.32 8.63
CA VAL A 149 6.76 0.12 8.82
C VAL A 149 6.06 -0.86 9.76
N HIS A 150 5.15 -0.34 10.58
CA HIS A 150 4.25 -1.17 11.37
C HIS A 150 2.81 -0.86 11.00
N LEU A 151 2.21 -1.77 10.23
CA LEU A 151 0.78 -1.77 9.93
C LEU A 151 0.07 -2.54 11.03
N SER A 152 -0.51 -1.83 11.99
CA SER A 152 -1.15 -2.44 13.15
C SER A 152 -2.42 -3.23 12.79
N GLY A 153 -2.99 -3.95 13.76
CA GLY A 153 -4.13 -4.84 13.51
C GLY A 153 -5.30 -4.16 12.79
N GLY A 154 -5.76 -4.79 11.70
CA GLY A 154 -6.90 -4.31 10.93
C GLY A 154 -6.67 -3.06 10.08
N VAL A 155 -5.41 -2.65 9.86
CA VAL A 155 -5.08 -1.55 8.94
C VAL A 155 -5.44 -1.93 7.50
N GLY A 156 -6.18 -1.08 6.80
CA GLY A 156 -6.49 -1.23 5.38
C GLY A 156 -5.67 -0.26 4.53
N ILE A 157 -4.74 -0.79 3.74
CA ILE A 157 -4.05 -0.04 2.68
C ILE A 157 -4.76 -0.32 1.36
N GLY A 158 -5.34 0.71 0.76
CA GLY A 158 -6.10 0.65 -0.48
C GLY A 158 -5.25 0.26 -1.68
N GLY A 159 -5.84 -0.50 -2.59
CA GLY A 159 -5.21 -0.85 -3.87
C GLY A 159 -5.59 0.13 -4.97
N VAL A 160 -4.64 0.45 -5.85
CA VAL A 160 -4.88 1.33 -7.02
C VAL A 160 -4.22 0.73 -8.25
N LEU A 161 -4.97 -0.08 -8.99
CA LEU A 161 -4.50 -0.68 -10.25
C LEU A 161 -4.89 0.16 -11.47
N GLU A 162 -6.12 0.69 -11.49
CA GLU A 162 -6.63 1.48 -12.61
C GLU A 162 -6.98 2.91 -12.16
N PRO A 163 -6.71 3.92 -13.01
CA PRO A 163 -5.99 3.83 -14.28
C PRO A 163 -4.48 3.58 -14.09
N PRO A 164 -3.75 3.06 -15.10
CA PRO A 164 -2.31 2.77 -14.98
C PRO A 164 -1.43 3.97 -14.56
N VAL A 165 -1.87 5.19 -14.87
CA VAL A 165 -1.19 6.45 -14.49
C VAL A 165 -1.40 6.84 -13.03
N ALA A 166 -2.40 6.30 -12.35
CA ALA A 166 -2.76 6.73 -10.99
C ALA A 166 -1.66 6.33 -9.99
N GLN A 167 -1.38 7.21 -9.04
CA GLN A 167 -0.45 6.89 -7.97
C GLN A 167 -1.08 5.87 -7.01
N PRO A 168 -0.35 4.80 -6.65
CA PRO A 168 -0.81 3.90 -5.61
C PRO A 168 -0.72 4.55 -4.23
N VAL A 169 -1.31 3.90 -3.22
CA VAL A 169 -1.09 4.30 -1.84
C VAL A 169 0.38 4.09 -1.48
N ILE A 170 0.98 5.08 -0.82
CA ILE A 170 2.37 5.04 -0.35
C ILE A 170 2.40 5.26 1.16
N VAL A 171 3.03 4.32 1.86
CA VAL A 171 3.44 4.49 3.26
C VAL A 171 4.96 4.40 3.26
N GLU A 172 5.63 5.52 3.53
CA GLU A 172 7.08 5.57 3.52
C GLU A 172 7.71 4.89 4.75
N ASP A 173 9.03 4.83 4.75
CA ASP A 173 9.83 4.17 5.77
C ASP A 173 9.46 4.65 7.18
N ASP A 174 9.65 3.75 8.15
CA ASP A 174 9.58 4.05 9.58
C ASP A 174 8.21 4.53 10.09
N CYS A 175 7.15 4.40 9.28
CA CYS A 175 5.81 4.77 9.70
C CYS A 175 5.20 3.77 10.69
N LEU A 176 4.42 4.29 11.63
CA LEU A 176 3.53 3.51 12.49
C LEU A 176 2.08 3.84 12.12
N ILE A 177 1.37 2.88 11.54
CA ILE A 177 -0.03 3.03 11.17
C ILE A 177 -0.87 2.32 12.21
N GLY A 178 -1.63 3.10 12.99
CA GLY A 178 -2.43 2.61 14.09
C GLY A 178 -3.57 1.68 13.64
N SER A 179 -4.07 0.88 14.57
CA SER A 179 -5.10 -0.12 14.32
C SER A 179 -6.35 0.50 13.70
N ARG A 180 -6.96 -0.25 12.78
CA ARG A 180 -8.19 0.17 12.07
C ARG A 180 -8.06 1.45 11.23
N CYS A 181 -6.84 1.93 10.96
CA CYS A 181 -6.66 2.98 9.98
C CYS A 181 -6.98 2.49 8.56
N ILE A 182 -7.49 3.39 7.73
CA ILE A 182 -7.69 3.18 6.29
C ILE A 182 -6.91 4.24 5.54
N VAL A 183 -5.94 3.83 4.72
CA VAL A 183 -5.19 4.71 3.82
C VAL A 183 -5.49 4.28 2.39
N ALA A 184 -6.19 5.10 1.61
CA ALA A 184 -6.76 4.71 0.32
C ALA A 184 -6.65 5.81 -0.75
N ASP A 185 -7.11 5.50 -1.97
CA ASP A 185 -7.24 6.44 -3.09
C ASP A 185 -5.97 7.27 -3.39
N GLY A 186 -4.82 6.60 -3.43
CA GLY A 186 -3.53 7.24 -3.75
C GLY A 186 -2.97 8.13 -2.64
N ALA A 187 -3.52 8.05 -1.41
CA ALA A 187 -2.98 8.77 -0.27
C ALA A 187 -1.53 8.38 0.05
N ARG A 188 -0.81 9.32 0.65
CA ARG A 188 0.60 9.20 1.03
C ARG A 188 0.79 9.50 2.51
N VAL A 189 1.58 8.65 3.17
CA VAL A 189 2.04 8.86 4.54
C VAL A 189 3.56 9.01 4.50
N GLY A 190 4.05 10.22 4.74
CA GLY A 190 5.47 10.56 4.67
C GLY A 190 6.29 9.88 5.77
N GLN A 191 7.59 9.71 5.50
CA GLN A 191 8.51 8.94 6.34
C GLN A 191 8.42 9.27 7.84
N GLY A 192 8.52 8.24 8.69
CA GLY A 192 8.56 8.39 10.15
C GLY A 192 7.25 8.87 10.79
N THR A 193 6.17 8.91 10.03
CA THR A 193 4.87 9.37 10.52
C THR A 193 4.18 8.33 11.40
N VAL A 194 3.54 8.81 12.47
CA VAL A 194 2.65 8.03 13.31
C VAL A 194 1.22 8.46 13.04
N LEU A 195 0.41 7.55 12.51
CA LEU A 195 -1.01 7.77 12.31
C LEU A 195 -1.79 7.05 13.42
N GLY A 196 -2.50 7.81 14.25
CA GLY A 196 -3.31 7.28 15.34
C GLY A 196 -4.45 6.39 14.84
N ALA A 197 -4.83 5.41 15.67
CA ALA A 197 -5.84 4.41 15.41
C ALA A 197 -7.16 4.99 14.87
N GLY A 198 -7.77 4.28 13.93
CA GLY A 198 -9.05 4.64 13.32
C GLY A 198 -8.98 5.80 12.33
N ALA A 199 -7.80 6.35 12.02
CA ALA A 199 -7.69 7.40 11.04
C ALA A 199 -8.05 6.93 9.63
N ILE A 200 -8.74 7.79 8.89
CA ILE A 200 -9.11 7.58 7.49
C ILE A 200 -8.42 8.65 6.67
N LEU A 201 -7.53 8.23 5.76
CA LEU A 201 -6.81 9.10 4.85
C LEU A 201 -7.08 8.63 3.42
N THR A 202 -7.75 9.47 2.63
CA THR A 202 -7.88 9.28 1.18
C THR A 202 -7.28 10.49 0.46
N GLY A 203 -7.05 10.39 -0.85
CA GLY A 203 -6.51 11.50 -1.66
C GLY A 203 -7.27 12.84 -1.53
N SER A 204 -8.51 12.81 -1.02
CA SER A 204 -9.35 14.01 -0.83
C SER A 204 -9.39 14.54 0.61
N ILE A 205 -8.96 13.74 1.60
CA ILE A 205 -9.05 14.09 3.02
C ILE A 205 -8.07 15.23 3.31
N PRO A 206 -8.54 16.35 3.89
CA PRO A 206 -7.66 17.44 4.28
C PRO A 206 -6.75 17.01 5.43
N VAL A 207 -5.47 17.34 5.30
CA VAL A 207 -4.47 17.21 6.36
C VAL A 207 -4.20 18.60 6.90
N ILE A 208 -4.40 18.79 8.20
CA ILE A 208 -4.45 20.11 8.84
C ILE A 208 -3.48 20.13 10.01
N ASP A 209 -2.69 21.19 10.14
CA ASP A 209 -1.91 21.46 11.35
C ASP A 209 -2.86 21.87 12.49
N ALA A 210 -2.85 21.10 13.58
CA ALA A 210 -3.78 21.33 14.68
C ALA A 210 -3.46 22.58 15.52
N GLU A 211 -2.21 23.05 15.50
CA GLU A 211 -1.76 24.23 16.23
C GLU A 211 -2.10 25.51 15.47
N THR A 212 -1.85 25.53 14.17
CA THR A 212 -2.04 26.73 13.33
C THR A 212 -3.39 26.78 12.62
N GLY A 213 -4.03 25.63 12.40
CA GLY A 213 -5.23 25.49 11.59
C GLY A 213 -4.98 25.50 10.08
N GLU A 214 -3.72 25.52 9.64
CA GLU A 214 -3.34 25.52 8.22
C GLU A 214 -3.63 24.17 7.55
N GLU A 215 -4.23 24.17 6.36
CA GLU A 215 -4.34 22.96 5.52
C GLU A 215 -2.99 22.72 4.85
N LEU A 216 -2.24 21.74 5.35
CA LEU A 216 -0.91 21.35 4.85
C LEU A 216 -0.99 20.67 3.47
N GLY A 217 -2.14 20.10 3.15
CA GLY A 217 -2.39 19.40 1.90
C GLY A 217 -3.62 18.50 1.98
N ARG A 218 -3.79 17.64 0.96
CA ARG A 218 -4.85 16.64 0.90
C ARG A 218 -4.29 15.29 0.57
N GLY A 219 -4.74 14.28 1.32
CA GLY A 219 -4.31 12.90 1.13
C GLY A 219 -2.84 12.63 1.44
N GLU A 220 -2.06 13.63 1.84
CA GLU A 220 -0.63 13.52 2.13
C GLU A 220 -0.35 14.01 3.55
N VAL A 221 0.06 13.08 4.42
CA VAL A 221 0.57 13.44 5.74
C VAL A 221 2.07 13.68 5.64
N PRO A 222 2.56 14.90 5.94
CA PRO A 222 3.96 15.21 5.74
C PRO A 222 4.88 14.39 6.67
N PRO A 223 6.14 14.13 6.29
CA PRO A 223 7.07 13.29 7.05
C PRO A 223 7.24 13.74 8.50
N TRP A 224 7.57 12.81 9.38
CA TRP A 224 7.84 13.05 10.80
C TRP A 224 6.67 13.74 11.50
N SER A 225 5.45 13.28 11.23
CA SER A 225 4.24 13.78 11.89
C SER A 225 3.67 12.79 12.89
N VAL A 226 3.05 13.29 13.96
CA VAL A 226 2.03 12.55 14.71
C VAL A 226 0.68 13.10 14.29
N ALA A 227 -0.14 12.25 13.67
CA ALA A 227 -1.41 12.65 13.10
C ALA A 227 -2.56 11.76 13.61
N VAL A 228 -3.75 12.33 13.77
CA VAL A 228 -4.94 11.63 14.30
C VAL A 228 -6.17 11.94 13.46
N LEU A 229 -7.20 11.09 13.56
CA LEU A 229 -8.51 11.43 13.01
C LEU A 229 -9.08 12.64 13.75
N GLY A 230 -9.57 13.60 12.98
CA GLY A 230 -10.36 14.71 13.49
C GLY A 230 -11.49 15.06 12.55
N THR A 231 -12.11 16.20 12.81
CA THR A 231 -13.12 16.77 11.91
C THR A 231 -12.88 18.25 11.71
N ARG A 232 -13.21 18.73 10.52
CA ARG A 232 -13.28 20.16 10.21
C ARG A 232 -14.74 20.57 10.09
N ALA A 233 -15.15 21.56 10.87
CA ALA A 233 -16.48 22.15 10.80
C ALA A 233 -16.72 22.76 9.41
N ARG A 234 -17.90 22.53 8.86
CA ARG A 234 -18.36 23.15 7.62
C ARG A 234 -19.83 23.53 7.73
N GLN A 235 -20.12 24.76 7.35
CA GLN A 235 -21.49 25.26 7.27
C GLN A 235 -22.17 24.76 5.98
N PHE A 236 -23.38 24.24 6.13
CA PHE A 236 -24.29 23.89 5.04
C PHE A 236 -25.63 24.60 5.25
N GLY A 237 -26.51 24.57 4.24
CA GLY A 237 -27.85 25.15 4.33
C GLY A 237 -28.70 24.56 5.46
N GLY A 238 -28.40 23.33 5.90
CA GLY A 238 -29.10 22.64 6.98
C GLY A 238 -28.38 22.67 8.34
N GLY A 239 -27.31 23.44 8.51
CA GLY A 239 -26.56 23.51 9.78
C GLY A 239 -25.04 23.34 9.63
N GLU A 240 -24.34 23.34 10.74
CA GLU A 240 -22.91 23.06 10.81
C GLU A 240 -22.68 21.56 11.07
N TYR A 241 -21.78 20.96 10.30
CA TYR A 241 -21.43 19.55 10.42
C TYR A 241 -19.90 19.37 10.39
N GLY A 242 -19.40 18.33 11.05
CA GLY A 242 -18.00 17.93 10.98
C GLY A 242 -17.74 17.05 9.77
N LEU A 243 -16.82 17.46 8.89
CA LEU A 243 -16.30 16.61 7.83
C LEU A 243 -14.98 15.95 8.27
N PRO A 244 -14.70 14.71 7.87
CA PRO A 244 -13.44 14.05 8.22
C PRO A 244 -12.21 14.86 7.79
N ALA A 245 -11.23 14.91 8.69
CA ALA A 245 -9.92 15.50 8.46
C ALA A 245 -8.87 14.67 9.20
N VAL A 246 -7.62 14.74 8.75
CA VAL A 246 -6.48 14.25 9.54
C VAL A 246 -5.80 15.47 10.15
N LEU A 247 -5.60 15.44 11.46
CA LEU A 247 -4.98 16.53 12.20
C LEU A 247 -3.55 16.14 12.56
N VAL A 248 -2.57 16.92 12.12
CA VAL A 248 -1.18 16.83 12.57
C VAL A 248 -1.10 17.54 13.91
N ILE A 249 -0.96 16.77 14.98
CA ILE A 249 -0.93 17.27 16.37
C ILE A 249 0.48 17.50 16.88
N LYS A 250 1.49 16.97 16.18
CA LYS A 250 2.90 17.18 16.50
C LYS A 250 3.77 16.96 15.27
N ARG A 251 4.80 17.79 15.11
CA ARG A 251 5.93 17.54 14.21
C ARG A 251 7.11 16.98 15.02
N LEU A 252 7.67 15.88 14.56
CA LEU A 252 8.83 15.21 15.12
C LEU A 252 10.10 15.70 14.40
N SER A 253 11.24 15.55 15.06
CA SER A 253 12.53 15.76 14.41
C SER A 253 12.84 14.58 13.49
N GLU A 254 13.60 14.83 12.42
CA GLU A 254 14.01 13.76 11.52
C GLU A 254 14.83 12.69 12.26
N GLY A 255 14.50 11.41 12.02
CA GLY A 255 15.13 10.27 12.70
C GLY A 255 14.68 10.07 14.15
N GLU A 256 13.79 10.92 14.68
CA GLU A 256 13.31 10.82 16.06
C GLU A 256 12.38 9.60 16.22
N ARG A 257 12.96 8.48 16.65
CA ARG A 257 12.20 7.31 17.09
C ARG A 257 11.95 7.40 18.58
N HIS A 258 10.84 8.03 18.95
CA HIS A 258 10.34 7.94 20.32
C HIS A 258 10.09 6.47 20.70
N ASP A 259 10.39 6.10 21.95
CA ASP A 259 9.91 4.83 22.51
C ASP A 259 8.38 4.76 22.32
N LYS A 260 7.86 3.57 22.02
CA LYS A 260 6.41 3.34 21.86
C LYS A 260 5.63 3.92 23.03
N SER A 261 6.21 3.89 24.25
CA SER A 261 5.62 4.49 25.44
C SER A 261 5.36 6.00 25.30
N ALA A 262 6.31 6.75 24.72
CA ALA A 262 6.25 8.19 24.52
C ALA A 262 5.30 8.58 23.38
N LEU A 263 5.31 7.86 22.26
CA LEU A 263 4.32 8.04 21.18
C LEU A 263 2.90 7.78 21.69
N ASN A 264 2.73 6.70 22.46
CA ASN A 264 1.45 6.37 23.06
C ASN A 264 1.00 7.44 24.06
N GLN A 265 1.91 8.10 24.76
CA GLN A 265 1.56 9.20 25.64
C GLN A 265 1.05 10.41 24.85
N ILE A 266 1.76 10.81 23.79
CA ILE A 266 1.35 11.92 22.91
C ILE A 266 -0.06 11.68 22.35
N LEU A 267 -0.34 10.47 21.89
CA LEU A 267 -1.65 10.10 21.37
C LEU A 267 -2.73 10.14 22.45
N ARG A 268 -2.44 9.59 23.64
CA ARG A 268 -3.39 9.61 24.78
C ARG A 268 -3.76 11.03 25.20
N ASP A 269 -2.79 11.93 25.24
CA ASP A 269 -3.01 13.34 25.58
C ASP A 269 -3.99 14.02 24.61
N HIS A 270 -4.11 13.48 23.39
CA HIS A 270 -5.02 13.96 22.33
C HIS A 270 -6.21 13.01 22.10
N GLY A 271 -6.52 12.12 23.05
CA GLY A 271 -7.67 11.21 22.97
C GLY A 271 -7.55 10.09 21.93
N ALA A 272 -6.34 9.81 21.43
CA ALA A 272 -6.05 8.79 20.44
C ALA A 272 -5.18 7.65 21.02
N THR A 273 -5.05 6.56 20.27
CA THR A 273 -4.17 5.42 20.57
C THR A 273 -3.48 4.95 19.29
N THR A 274 -2.45 4.10 19.37
CA THR A 274 -1.93 3.37 18.20
C THR A 274 -2.69 2.07 18.02
#